data_AF-A0AAW5TH96-F1
#
_entry.id   AF-A0AAW5TH96-F1
#
_cell.length_a   1.000
_cell.length_b   1.000
_cell.length_c   1.000
_cell.angle_alpha   90.00
_cell.angle_beta   90.00
_cell.angle_gamma   90.00
#
_symmetry.space_group_name_H-M   'P 1'
#
loop_
_entity.id
_entity.type
_entity.pdbx_description
1 polymer ?
#
loop_
_entity_poly.entity_id
_entity_poly.type
_entity_poly.pdbx_seq_one_letter_code
_entity_poly.pdbx_strand_id
1 'polypeptide(L)'
;RTQDASLINKIFLQNGVQASIADQVYQLAKKKKIIVQSVPKSKLDKLVDQQNHQGLVLAITPFEYTDLNGLLKSIEEKADPFLLMLDSIEDPH
;
A
#
# COMPACT_ATOMS: atom_id res chain seq x y z
N ARG A 1 0.59 11.59 -2.89
CA ARG A 1 -0.77 11.08 -2.56
C ARG A 1 -0.79 9.56 -2.31
N THR A 2 0.32 8.93 -1.92
CA THR A 2 0.40 7.47 -1.65
C THR A 2 0.11 7.07 -0.18
N GLN A 3 -0.41 7.98 0.64
CA GLN A 3 -0.55 7.77 2.09
C GLN A 3 -2.00 7.72 2.60
N ASP A 4 -2.99 7.52 1.73
CA ASP A 4 -4.36 7.41 2.23
C ASP A 4 -4.62 6.01 2.81
N ALA A 5 -4.84 5.96 4.12
CA ALA A 5 -5.18 4.75 4.84
C ALA A 5 -6.54 4.19 4.42
N SER A 6 -7.40 5.01 3.81
CA SER A 6 -8.73 4.62 3.32
C SER A 6 -8.69 3.50 2.29
N LEU A 7 -7.56 3.36 1.58
CA LEU A 7 -7.38 2.34 0.55
C LEU A 7 -6.98 0.97 1.14
N ILE A 8 -6.66 0.90 2.44
CA ILE A 8 -6.20 -0.35 3.07
C ILE A 8 -7.40 -1.11 3.64
N ASN A 9 -7.70 -2.25 3.05
CA ASN A 9 -8.82 -3.11 3.46
C ASN A 9 -8.44 -4.02 4.64
N LYS A 10 -7.21 -4.57 4.62
CA LYS A 10 -6.76 -5.54 5.61
C LYS A 10 -5.23 -5.61 5.66
N ILE A 11 -4.69 -5.86 6.85
CA ILE A 11 -3.28 -6.18 7.09
C ILE A 11 -3.18 -7.67 7.43
N PHE A 12 -2.26 -8.38 6.78
CA PHE A 12 -1.85 -9.73 7.16
C PHE A 12 -0.47 -9.67 7.83
N LEU A 13 -0.37 -10.18 9.05
CA LEU A 13 0.86 -10.19 9.84
C LEU A 13 1.31 -11.63 10.09
N GLN A 14 2.59 -11.93 9.90
CA GLN A 14 3.10 -13.28 10.14
C GLN A 14 3.08 -13.63 11.63
N ASN A 15 2.66 -14.86 11.95
CA ASN A 15 2.78 -15.42 13.29
C ASN A 15 4.25 -15.44 13.76
N GLY A 16 4.51 -15.02 15.00
CA GLY A 16 5.85 -15.04 15.58
C GLY A 16 6.78 -13.92 15.11
N VAL A 17 6.25 -12.87 14.46
CA VAL A 17 6.99 -11.61 14.26
C VAL A 17 7.42 -11.04 15.61
N GLN A 18 8.56 -10.34 15.61
CA GLN A 18 9.08 -9.67 16.79
C GLN A 18 8.01 -8.77 17.43
N ALA A 19 7.83 -8.89 18.74
CA ALA A 19 6.75 -8.22 19.48
C ALA A 19 6.72 -6.70 19.23
N SER A 20 7.89 -6.05 19.19
CA SER A 20 8.01 -4.61 18.92
C SER A 20 7.42 -4.20 17.57
N ILE A 21 7.60 -5.00 16.52
CA ILE A 21 7.06 -4.74 15.18
C ILE A 21 5.55 -4.99 15.19
N ALA A 22 5.12 -6.11 15.77
CA ALA A 22 3.71 -6.45 15.89
C ALA A 22 2.93 -5.35 16.61
N ASP A 23 3.44 -4.87 17.74
CA ASP A 23 2.83 -3.79 18.53
C ASP A 23 2.69 -2.51 17.72
N GLN A 24 3.72 -2.09 16.97
CA GLN A 24 3.64 -0.91 16.10
C GLN A 24 2.55 -1.07 15.03
N VAL A 25 2.46 -2.24 14.40
CA VAL A 25 1.44 -2.55 13.39
C VAL A 25 0.04 -2.47 14.00
N TYR A 26 -0.19 -3.11 15.15
CA TYR A 26 -1.48 -3.08 15.82
C TYR A 26 -1.89 -1.67 16.26
N GLN A 27 -0.96 -0.88 16.78
CA GLN A 27 -1.24 0.51 17.19
C GLN A 27 -1.65 1.38 16.00
N LEU A 28 -0.90 1.31 14.90
CA LEU A 28 -1.22 2.07 13.67
C LEU A 28 -2.54 1.61 13.04
N ALA A 29 -2.76 0.29 12.97
CA ALA A 29 -3.99 -0.28 12.42
C ALA A 29 -5.20 0.12 13.27
N LYS A 30 -5.09 0.08 14.61
CA LYS A 30 -6.15 0.51 15.53
C LYS A 30 -6.50 1.98 15.34
N LYS A 31 -5.50 2.87 15.24
CA LYS A 31 -5.71 4.31 14.98
C LYS A 31 -6.48 4.55 13.67
N LYS A 32 -6.24 3.71 12.67
CA LYS A 32 -6.85 3.79 11.33
C LYS A 32 -8.08 2.89 11.16
N LYS A 33 -8.51 2.18 12.21
CA LYS A 33 -9.62 1.21 12.20
C LYS A 33 -9.47 0.10 11.13
N ILE A 34 -8.23 -0.34 10.87
CA ILE A 34 -7.92 -1.39 9.89
C ILE A 34 -7.84 -2.74 10.62
N ILE A 35 -8.40 -3.78 10.00
CA ILE A 35 -8.35 -5.15 10.51
C ILE A 35 -6.95 -5.74 10.30
N VAL A 36 -6.35 -6.28 11.36
CA VAL A 36 -5.11 -7.05 11.31
C VAL A 36 -5.43 -8.53 11.51
N GLN A 37 -4.95 -9.38 10.61
CA GLN A 37 -5.09 -10.83 10.68
C GLN A 37 -3.71 -11.48 10.80
N SER A 38 -3.47 -12.19 11.90
CA SER A 38 -2.26 -13.00 12.06
C SER A 38 -2.37 -14.29 11.25
N VAL A 39 -1.34 -14.62 10.47
CA VAL A 39 -1.34 -15.74 9.52
C VAL A 39 0.01 -16.49 9.53
N PRO A 40 0.04 -17.77 9.16
CA PRO A 40 1.31 -18.48 8.94
C PRO A 40 2.07 -17.90 7.75
N LYS A 41 3.41 -18.06 7.74
CA LYS A 41 4.30 -17.59 6.67
C LYS A 41 3.83 -18.05 5.28
N SER A 42 3.45 -19.31 5.15
CA SER A 42 2.96 -19.92 3.90
C SER A 42 1.76 -19.20 3.28
N LYS A 43 0.96 -18.49 4.08
CA LYS A 43 -0.13 -17.68 3.55
C LYS A 43 0.38 -16.37 2.95
N LEU A 44 1.38 -15.74 3.56
CA LEU A 44 2.02 -14.56 3.00
C LEU A 44 2.77 -14.90 1.72
N ASP A 45 3.55 -15.99 1.72
CA ASP A 45 4.27 -16.49 0.54
C ASP A 45 3.30 -16.64 -0.67
N LYS A 46 2.08 -17.14 -0.44
CA LYS A 46 1.06 -17.26 -1.50
C LYS A 46 0.46 -15.92 -1.93
N LEU A 47 0.30 -14.97 -1.01
CA LEU A 47 -0.30 -13.66 -1.31
C LEU A 47 0.61 -12.79 -2.18
N VAL A 48 1.93 -12.99 -2.11
CA VAL A 48 2.91 -12.20 -2.85
C VAL A 48 3.64 -13.03 -3.91
N ASP A 49 3.11 -14.18 -4.30
CA ASP A 49 3.72 -15.08 -5.30
C ASP A 49 5.20 -15.38 -5.03
N GLN A 50 5.49 -15.83 -3.81
CA GLN A 50 6.83 -16.17 -3.28
C GLN A 50 7.84 -15.00 -3.23
N GLN A 51 7.39 -13.75 -3.45
CA GLN A 51 8.23 -12.57 -3.27
C GLN A 51 8.52 -12.29 -1.78
N ASN A 52 9.50 -11.42 -1.52
CA ASN A 52 9.87 -11.07 -0.15
C ASN A 52 8.82 -10.16 0.51
N HIS A 53 8.04 -10.72 1.43
CA HIS A 53 7.01 -9.97 2.18
C HIS A 53 7.47 -9.50 3.58
N GLN A 54 8.66 -9.89 4.06
CA GLN A 54 9.20 -9.48 5.38
C GLN A 54 8.23 -9.64 6.58
N GLY A 55 7.31 -10.60 6.50
CA GLY A 55 6.31 -10.87 7.53
C GLY A 55 5.06 -9.97 7.55
N LEU A 56 4.86 -9.09 6.56
CA LEU A 56 3.71 -8.17 6.51
C LEU A 56 3.17 -8.03 5.07
N VAL A 57 1.86 -8.08 4.89
CA VAL A 57 1.20 -7.80 3.59
C VAL A 57 -0.02 -6.92 3.79
N LEU A 58 -0.20 -5.94 2.91
CA LEU A 58 -1.35 -5.03 2.87
C LEU A 58 -2.25 -5.43 1.70
N ALA A 59 -3.53 -5.68 1.98
CA ALA A 59 -4.55 -5.74 0.93
C ALA A 59 -5.13 -4.34 0.74
N ILE A 60 -4.89 -3.76 -0.44
CA ILE A 60 -5.38 -2.43 -0.82
C ILE A 60 -6.41 -2.51 -1.95
N THR A 61 -7.29 -1.52 -2.01
CA THR A 61 -8.18 -1.33 -3.15
C THR A 61 -7.37 -0.84 -4.35
N PRO A 62 -7.68 -1.29 -5.60
CA PRO A 62 -7.04 -0.76 -6.80
C PRO A 62 -7.12 0.76 -6.85
N PHE A 63 -6.03 1.38 -7.30
CA PHE A 63 -6.01 2.81 -7.53
C PHE A 63 -6.80 3.12 -8.80
N GLU A 64 -7.60 4.19 -8.77
CA GLU A 64 -8.23 4.69 -9.99
C GLU A 64 -7.17 5.38 -10.86
N TYR A 65 -7.00 4.86 -12.08
CA TYR A 65 -6.23 5.53 -13.10
C TYR A 65 -7.04 6.70 -13.65
N THR A 66 -6.37 7.83 -13.88
CA THR A 66 -6.95 8.97 -14.59
C THR A 66 -6.22 9.15 -15.91
N ASP A 67 -6.94 9.61 -16.93
CA ASP A 67 -6.32 9.98 -18.19
C ASP A 67 -5.62 11.35 -18.08
N LEU A 68 -4.88 11.73 -19.13
CA LEU A 68 -4.16 12.99 -19.16
C LEU A 68 -5.09 14.20 -18.96
N ASN A 69 -6.29 14.17 -19.54
CA ASN A 69 -7.23 15.28 -19.42
C ASN A 69 -7.73 15.45 -17.98
N GLY A 70 -8.07 14.34 -17.32
CA GLY A 70 -8.44 14.32 -15.91
C GLY A 70 -7.30 14.79 -15.00
N LEU A 71 -6.07 14.37 -15.29
CA LEU A 71 -4.88 14.84 -14.58
C LEU A 71 -4.71 16.35 -14.71
N LEU A 72 -4.73 16.90 -15.94
CA LEU A 72 -4.55 18.33 -16.22
C LEU A 72 -5.63 19.17 -15.54
N LYS A 73 -6.89 18.74 -15.61
CA LYS A 73 -8.01 19.40 -14.92
C LYS A 73 -7.82 19.41 -13.40
N SER A 74 -7.23 18.36 -12.82
CA SER A 74 -7.02 18.26 -11.36
C SER A 74 -5.95 19.20 -10.79
N ILE A 75 -5.15 19.82 -11.66
CA ILE A 75 -4.05 20.71 -11.28
C ILE A 75 -4.22 22.15 -11.78
N GLU A 76 -5.24 22.42 -12.59
CA GLU A 76 -5.52 23.72 -13.21
C GLU A 76 -5.65 24.86 -12.18
N GLU A 77 -6.27 24.58 -11.02
CA GLU A 77 -6.47 25.56 -9.94
C GLU A 77 -5.30 25.63 -8.94
N LYS A 78 -4.23 24.84 -9.12
CA LYS A 78 -3.09 24.85 -8.20
C LYS A 78 -2.10 25.94 -8.60
N ALA A 79 -1.66 26.72 -7.61
CA ALA A 79 -0.77 27.86 -7.84
C ALA A 79 0.61 27.47 -8.44
N ASP A 80 1.13 26.27 -8.14
CA ASP A 80 2.41 25.78 -8.65
C ASP A 80 2.38 24.25 -8.81
N PRO A 81 1.82 23.74 -9.92
CA PRO A 81 1.67 22.30 -10.12
C PRO A 81 2.97 21.69 -10.67
N PHE A 82 3.44 20.63 -10.02
CA PHE A 82 4.57 19.82 -10.50
C PHE A 82 4.08 18.56 -11.22
N LEU A 83 4.62 18.32 -12.42
CA LEU A 83 4.35 17.14 -13.25
C LEU A 83 5.66 16.37 -13.52
N LEU A 84 5.59 15.04 -13.43
CA LEU A 84 6.67 14.14 -13.82
C LEU A 84 6.19 13.30 -15.01
N MET A 85 6.91 13.39 -16.12
CA MET A 85 6.72 12.53 -17.28
C MET A 85 7.84 11.50 -17.31
N LEU A 86 7.47 10.23 -17.39
CA LEU A 86 8.39 9.12 -17.55
C LEU A 86 8.24 8.61 -18.98
N ASP A 87 9.28 8.75 -19.78
CA ASP A 87 9.36 8.16 -21.11
C ASP A 87 10.20 6.88 -21.05
N SER A 88 9.71 5.82 -21.69
CA SER A 88 10.45 4.56 -21.88
C SER A 88 10.94 3.86 -20.59
N ILE A 89 10.14 3.89 -19.51
CA ILE A 89 10.34 2.99 -18.35
C ILE A 89 9.80 1.60 -18.71
N GLU A 90 10.70 0.62 -18.85
CA GLU A 90 10.34 -0.74 -19.24
C GLU A 90 10.53 -1.78 -18.12
N ASP A 91 11.31 -1.48 -17.08
CA ASP A 91 11.58 -2.43 -16.00
C ASP A 91 10.75 -2.10 -14.72
N PRO A 92 9.86 -2.99 -14.28
CA PRO A 92 9.04 -2.83 -13.07
C PRO A 92 9.74 -3.27 -11.76
N HIS A 93 11.00 -3.72 -11.80
CA HIS A 93 11.73 -4.26 -10.64
C HIS A 93 12.44 -3.22 -9.75
#